data_AF-A0A8X7QM74-F1
#
_entry.id   AF-A0A8X7QM74-F1
#
_cell.length_a   1.000
_cell.length_b   1.000
_cell.length_c   1.000
_cell.angle_alpha   90.00
_cell.angle_beta   90.00
_cell.angle_gamma   90.00
#
_symmetry.space_group_name_H-M   'P 1'
#
loop_
_entity.id
_entity.type
_entity.pdbx_description
1 polymer ?
#
loop_
_entity_poly.entity_id
_entity_poly.type
_entity_poly.pdbx_seq_one_letter_code
_entity_poly.pdbx_strand_id
1 'polypeptide(L)'
;MGKASWLLNFLIRHANKQESIENFDRNGVVEAPCSGFKMPLHYPKYTKDDYEKMEEWRLDLLLSEYGLLVFHDTTLHEKRAIAIETFLWPHEYERVGEC
;
A
#
# COMPACT_ATOMS: atom_id res chain seq x y z
N MET A 1 16.91 32.77 -27.46
CA MET A 1 15.58 32.89 -26.85
C MET A 1 15.02 31.49 -26.59
N GLY A 2 14.66 31.19 -25.33
CA GLY A 2 13.69 30.16 -24.89
C GLY A 2 13.99 28.66 -25.11
N LYS A 3 14.78 28.00 -24.24
CA LYS A 3 14.79 26.52 -24.13
C LYS A 3 14.54 25.95 -22.72
N ALA A 4 14.42 26.80 -21.69
CA ALA A 4 14.13 26.38 -20.31
C ALA A 4 12.63 26.24 -20.00
N SER A 5 11.75 26.67 -20.91
CA SER A 5 10.29 26.70 -20.66
C SER A 5 9.66 25.30 -20.60
N TRP A 6 10.20 24.33 -21.35
CA TRP A 6 9.60 22.99 -21.41
C TRP A 6 9.83 22.19 -20.13
N LEU A 7 11.02 22.29 -19.53
CA LEU A 7 11.35 21.64 -18.26
C LEU A 7 10.57 22.26 -17.09
N LEU A 8 10.38 23.59 -17.10
CA LEU A 8 9.59 24.26 -16.07
C LEU A 8 8.11 23.85 -16.15
N ASN A 9 7.53 23.77 -17.35
CA ASN A 9 6.17 23.27 -17.54
C ASN A 9 6.01 21.78 -17.19
N PHE A 10 7.04 20.96 -17.42
CA PHE A 10 7.05 19.54 -17.06
C PHE A 10 7.07 19.34 -15.53
N LEU A 11 7.91 20.09 -14.81
CA LEU A 11 7.98 20.06 -13.35
C LEU A 11 6.69 20.61 -12.71
N ILE A 12 6.12 21.68 -13.26
CA ILE A 12 4.83 22.23 -12.81
C ILE A 12 3.69 21.22 -13.03
N ARG A 13 3.71 20.44 -14.11
CA ARG A 13 2.71 19.38 -14.36
C ARG A 13 2.81 18.20 -13.38
N HIS A 14 4.02 17.85 -12.92
CA HIS A 14 4.22 16.75 -11.95
C HIS A 14 4.01 17.19 -10.49
N ALA A 15 4.28 18.45 -10.15
CA ALA A 15 4.03 18.98 -8.80
C ALA A 15 2.53 19.20 -8.51
N ASN A 16 1.71 19.46 -9.55
CA ASN A 16 0.26 19.66 -9.40
C ASN A 16 -0.57 18.37 -9.34
N LYS A 17 0.06 17.19 -9.18
CA LYS A 17 -0.66 15.96 -8.79
C LYS A 17 -0.58 15.71 -7.28
N GLN A 18 -0.69 16.78 -6.50
CA GLN A 18 -1.30 16.72 -5.18
C GLN A 18 -2.70 17.31 -5.34
N GLU A 19 -3.69 16.46 -5.58
CA GLU A 19 -5.07 16.82 -5.23
C GLU A 19 -5.11 16.92 -3.70
N SER A 20 -4.76 18.08 -3.17
CA SER A 20 -5.30 18.51 -1.88
C SER A 20 -6.79 18.72 -2.11
N ILE A 21 -7.60 17.73 -1.78
CA ILE A 21 -9.03 17.92 -1.60
C ILE A 21 -9.21 18.74 -0.32
N GLU A 22 -8.92 20.03 -0.40
CA GLU A 22 -9.41 21.00 0.56
C GLU A 22 -10.67 21.61 -0.04
N ASN A 23 -11.79 20.89 0.12
CA ASN A 23 -13.11 21.48 -0.05
C ASN A 23 -13.32 22.44 1.13
N PHE A 24 -12.86 23.68 1.00
CA PHE A 24 -13.25 24.73 1.94
C PHE A 24 -14.71 25.10 1.67
N ASP A 25 -15.62 24.38 2.31
CA ASP A 25 -17.02 24.79 2.39
C ASP A 25 -17.11 26.14 3.10
N ARG A 26 -17.94 27.04 2.57
CA ARG A 26 -18.12 28.40 3.11
C ARG A 26 -18.79 28.41 4.49
N ASN A 27 -19.18 27.25 5.02
CA ASN A 27 -19.77 27.08 6.34
C ASN A 27 -18.82 26.48 7.40
N GLY A 28 -17.52 26.37 7.12
CA GLY A 28 -16.53 25.99 8.14
C GLY A 28 -16.63 24.53 8.62
N VAL A 29 -17.44 23.70 7.97
CA VAL A 29 -17.43 22.25 8.16
C VAL A 29 -16.47 21.66 7.14
N VAL A 30 -15.25 21.35 7.59
CA VAL A 30 -14.32 20.53 6.82
C VAL A 30 -14.86 19.11 6.84
N GLU A 31 -15.66 18.75 5.84
CA GLU A 31 -16.00 17.36 5.55
C GLU A 31 -14.70 16.66 5.12
N ALA A 32 -14.03 16.01 6.08
CA ALA A 32 -12.89 15.16 5.78
C ALA A 32 -13.36 14.12 4.74
N PRO A 33 -12.60 13.87 3.66
CA PRO A 33 -12.95 12.82 2.72
C PRO A 33 -13.18 11.52 3.51
N CYS A 34 -14.35 10.92 3.35
CA CYS A 34 -14.77 9.70 4.04
C CYS A 34 -13.86 8.47 3.73
N SER A 35 -12.80 8.68 2.94
CA SER A 35 -11.74 7.72 2.65
C SER A 35 -10.60 7.74 3.69
N GLY A 36 -10.91 8.00 4.97
CA GLY A 36 -9.93 7.82 6.04
C GLY A 36 -9.44 6.37 6.08
N PHE A 37 -8.16 6.16 6.45
CA PHE A 37 -7.62 4.82 6.67
C PHE A 37 -8.50 4.09 7.69
N LYS A 38 -9.19 3.04 7.25
CA LYS A 38 -9.97 2.17 8.14
C LYS A 38 -9.00 1.17 8.71
N MET A 39 -8.72 1.27 10.01
CA MET A 39 -7.91 0.29 10.72
C MET A 39 -8.55 -1.10 10.55
N PRO A 40 -7.89 -2.06 9.90
CA PRO A 40 -8.41 -3.42 9.80
C PRO A 40 -8.52 -4.01 11.21
N LEU A 41 -9.73 -4.43 11.62
CA LEU A 41 -9.96 -4.99 12.96
C LEU A 41 -9.40 -6.42 13.12
N HIS A 42 -9.03 -7.08 12.02
CA HIS A 42 -8.68 -8.51 12.03
C HIS A 42 -7.35 -8.74 11.34
N TYR A 43 -6.31 -8.97 12.14
CA TYR A 43 -5.01 -9.42 11.66
C TYR A 43 -5.17 -10.71 10.84
N PRO A 44 -4.43 -10.87 9.72
CA PRO A 44 -4.56 -12.05 8.89
C PRO A 44 -4.08 -13.27 9.67
N LYS A 45 -4.80 -14.39 9.56
CA LYS A 45 -4.49 -15.65 10.26
C LYS A 45 -4.13 -16.76 9.28
N TYR A 46 -3.39 -16.40 8.23
CA TYR A 46 -2.92 -17.35 7.24
C TYR A 46 -1.64 -18.02 7.73
N THR A 47 -1.48 -19.30 7.42
CA THR A 47 -0.23 -20.02 7.68
C THR A 47 0.83 -19.64 6.64
N LYS A 48 2.10 -20.01 6.89
CA LYS A 48 3.18 -19.82 5.92
C LYS A 48 2.85 -20.49 4.57
N ASP A 49 2.33 -21.72 4.60
CA ASP A 49 1.95 -22.47 3.41
C ASP A 49 0.81 -21.78 2.62
N ASP A 50 -0.15 -21.17 3.33
CA ASP A 50 -1.21 -20.38 2.70
C ASP A 50 -0.62 -19.18 1.92
N TYR A 51 0.37 -18.49 2.49
CA TYR A 51 1.05 -17.39 1.81
C TYR A 51 1.86 -17.86 0.61
N GLU A 52 2.59 -18.97 0.75
CA GLU A 52 3.40 -19.55 -0.33
C GLU A 52 2.54 -19.97 -1.54
N LYS A 53 1.29 -20.39 -1.30
CA LYS A 53 0.32 -20.74 -2.34
C LYS A 53 -0.58 -19.58 -2.77
N MET A 54 -0.51 -18.42 -2.10
CA MET A 54 -1.38 -17.28 -2.37
C MET A 54 -1.11 -16.70 -3.75
N GLU A 55 -2.18 -16.41 -4.49
CA GLU A 55 -2.13 -15.77 -5.81
C GLU A 55 -1.77 -14.29 -5.68
N GLU A 56 -1.17 -13.73 -6.74
CA GLU A 56 -0.63 -12.36 -6.76
C GLU A 56 -1.68 -11.29 -6.43
N TRP A 57 -2.85 -11.34 -7.06
CA TRP A 57 -3.92 -10.35 -6.85
C TRP A 57 -4.41 -10.32 -5.39
N ARG A 58 -4.36 -11.47 -4.71
CA ARG A 58 -4.80 -11.58 -3.31
C ARG A 58 -3.75 -10.99 -2.37
N LEU A 59 -2.46 -11.15 -2.70
CA LEU A 59 -1.37 -10.46 -2.00
C LEU A 59 -1.44 -8.95 -2.23
N ASP A 60 -1.71 -8.50 -3.45
CA ASP A 60 -1.86 -7.07 -3.76
C ASP A 60 -3.01 -6.44 -2.97
N LEU A 61 -4.15 -7.12 -2.91
CA LEU A 61 -5.29 -6.68 -2.10
C LEU A 61 -4.94 -6.66 -0.60
N LEU A 62 -4.35 -7.75 -0.10
CA LEU A 62 -3.98 -7.88 1.31
C LEU A 62 -2.99 -6.78 1.72
N LEU A 63 -1.92 -6.57 0.96
CA LEU A 63 -0.90 -5.58 1.29
C LEU A 63 -1.49 -4.15 1.21
N SER A 64 -2.35 -3.89 0.21
CA SER A 64 -3.07 -2.61 0.08
C SER A 64 -4.02 -2.33 1.25
N GLU A 65 -4.78 -3.33 1.72
CA GLU A 65 -5.68 -3.20 2.87
C GLU A 65 -4.94 -2.79 4.16
N TYR A 66 -3.67 -3.18 4.29
CA TYR A 66 -2.81 -2.84 5.42
C TYR A 66 -1.91 -1.63 5.16
N GLY A 67 -2.12 -0.92 4.04
CA GLY A 67 -1.34 0.27 3.69
C GLY A 67 0.11 -0.01 3.31
N LEU A 68 0.44 -1.26 2.97
CA LEU A 68 1.76 -1.68 2.52
C LEU A 68 1.84 -1.43 1.01
N LEU A 69 2.59 -0.41 0.61
CA LEU A 69 2.80 -0.07 -0.79
C LEU A 69 3.72 -1.10 -1.44
N VAL A 70 3.17 -1.84 -2.40
CA VAL A 70 3.93 -2.78 -3.23
C VAL A 70 4.12 -2.14 -4.60
N PHE A 71 5.39 -1.98 -5.00
CA PHE A 71 5.72 -1.37 -6.29
C PHE A 71 5.42 -2.33 -7.45
N HIS A 72 5.16 -1.80 -8.63
CA HIS A 72 4.82 -2.60 -9.82
C HIS A 72 5.94 -3.54 -10.30
N ASP A 73 7.17 -3.33 -9.87
CA ASP A 73 8.35 -4.16 -10.15
C ASP A 73 8.56 -5.31 -9.16
N THR A 74 7.76 -5.36 -8.08
CA THR A 74 7.86 -6.42 -7.06
C THR A 74 7.37 -7.75 -7.62
N THR A 75 8.21 -8.78 -7.57
CA THR A 75 7.87 -10.14 -8.03
C THR A 75 6.87 -10.80 -7.07
N LEU A 76 6.12 -11.80 -7.56
CA LEU A 76 5.22 -12.61 -6.73
C LEU A 76 5.92 -13.23 -5.51
N HIS A 77 7.17 -13.67 -5.67
CA HIS A 77 7.95 -14.24 -4.57
C HIS A 77 8.24 -13.21 -3.48
N GLU A 78 8.63 -11.98 -3.86
CA GLU A 78 8.87 -10.89 -2.92
C GLU A 78 7.58 -10.47 -2.21
N LYS A 79 6.44 -10.42 -2.91
CA LYS A 79 5.13 -10.15 -2.29
C LYS A 79 4.80 -11.16 -1.19
N ARG A 80 5.08 -12.45 -1.43
CA ARG A 80 4.90 -13.52 -0.43
C ARG A 80 5.85 -13.35 0.74
N ALA A 81 7.12 -13.06 0.49
CA ALA A 81 8.11 -12.82 1.53
C ALA A 81 7.69 -11.66 2.43
N ILE A 82 7.32 -10.52 1.84
CA ILE A 82 6.82 -9.35 2.59
C ILE A 82 5.60 -9.73 3.44
N ALA A 83 4.63 -10.46 2.87
CA ALA A 83 3.43 -10.86 3.60
C ALA A 83 3.76 -11.81 4.77
N ILE A 84 4.64 -12.79 4.57
CA ILE A 84 5.07 -13.72 5.64
C ILE A 84 5.81 -12.95 6.74
N GLU A 85 6.75 -12.09 6.38
CA GLU A 85 7.53 -11.29 7.33
C GLU A 85 6.66 -10.28 8.11
N THR A 86 5.60 -9.77 7.49
CA THR A 86 4.73 -8.76 8.09
C THR A 86 3.59 -9.36 8.93
N PHE A 87 3.05 -10.51 8.49
CA PHE A 87 1.83 -11.08 9.06
C PHE A 87 2.02 -12.38 9.84
N LEU A 88 3.18 -13.04 9.77
CA LEU A 88 3.43 -14.26 10.54
C LEU A 88 4.13 -13.92 11.86
N TRP A 89 3.54 -14.32 12.99
CA TRP A 89 4.10 -14.01 14.30
C TRP A 89 5.18 -15.06 14.68
N PRO A 90 6.25 -14.71 15.42
CA PRO A 90 7.40 -15.62 15.66
C PRO A 90 7.05 -17.01 16.21
N HIS A 91 6.01 -17.14 17.04
CA HIS A 91 5.54 -18.44 17.56
C HIS A 91 4.96 -19.38 16.48
N GLU A 92 4.56 -18.84 15.32
CA GLU A 92 4.13 -19.61 14.16
C GLU A 92 5.31 -20.02 13.28
N TYR A 93 6.44 -19.30 13.35
CA TYR A 93 7.66 -19.60 12.63
C TYR A 93 8.39 -20.82 13.22
N GLU A 94 8.48 -20.90 14.55
CA GLU A 94 9.17 -22.00 15.24
C GLU A 94 8.55 -23.38 14.95
N ARG A 95 7.22 -23.45 14.77
CA ARG A 95 6.53 -24.70 14.40
C ARG A 95 6.86 -25.21 12.99
N VAL A 96 7.49 -24.42 12.13
CA VAL A 96 7.80 -24.76 10.73
C VAL A 96 9.30 -25.07 10.54
N GLY A 97 10.14 -24.83 11.54
CA GLY A 97 11.59 -25.09 11.50
C GLY A 97 12.01 -26.49 11.97
N GLU A 98 11.08 -27.33 12.43
CA GLU A 98 11.32 -28.70 12.87
C GLU A 98 10.73 -29.71 11.87
N CYS A 99 11.36 -29.87 10.71
CA CYS A 99 11.18 -31.00 9.79
C CYS A 99 12.51 -31.33 9.11
#